data_AF-A0A925BK68-F1
#
_entry.id   AF-A0A925BK68-F1
#
_cell.length_a   1.000
_cell.length_b   1.000
_cell.length_c   1.000
_cell.angle_alpha   90.00
_cell.angle_beta   90.00
_cell.angle_gamma   90.00
#
_symmetry.space_group_name_H-M   'P 1'
#
loop_
_entity.id
_entity.type
_entity.pdbx_description
1 polymer ?
#
loop_
_entity_poly.entity_id
_entity_poly.type
_entity_poly.pdbx_seq_one_letter_code
_entity_poly.pdbx_strand_id
1 'polypeptide(L)'
;MRIAFDCEQCGANYKVDAARAGQKATCRNCGAVLRVPVPPPPEESRGTILKHEERTKPFEPVIGDGEQIDAIVEHIERHVGPVTMVFHEIVSDLVHLDVHHVPPEPGREFHTLITTGMSDKPMTVPDGAEDFRFAELVMCLPPDWKLTREGFASEENYWPIRLIKTLARLPHEYDTWLGPGHSIPNGGEEPEPYADNTRFCCAIIVPAVRFGEQFLRLETPDERVINFYSVWPILPDETEFKLKHGYDELMDRLLSRDVSDLIDVTRRSAVARRWWPFGK
;
A
#
# COMPACT_ATOMS: atom_id res chain seq x y z
N MET A 1 -15.67 -14.47 7.65
CA MET A 1 -16.02 -13.63 8.83
C MET A 1 -17.34 -12.91 8.54
N ARG A 2 -18.23 -12.65 9.52
CA ARG A 2 -19.50 -11.93 9.31
C ARG A 2 -19.54 -10.63 10.10
N ILE A 3 -19.96 -9.55 9.46
CA ILE A 3 -20.06 -8.20 10.03
C ILE A 3 -21.51 -7.97 10.47
N ALA A 4 -21.68 -7.60 11.74
CA ALA A 4 -22.97 -7.24 12.31
C ALA A 4 -23.06 -5.72 12.46
N PHE A 5 -24.17 -5.13 12.02
CA PHE A 5 -24.41 -3.69 12.14
C PHE A 5 -25.91 -3.36 12.08
N ASP A 6 -26.29 -2.20 12.61
CA ASP A 6 -27.67 -1.74 12.65
C ASP A 6 -27.94 -0.61 11.65
N CYS A 7 -29.16 -0.57 11.12
CA CYS A 7 -29.61 0.58 10.34
C CYS A 7 -29.87 1.77 11.28
N GLU A 8 -29.11 2.84 11.11
CA GLU A 8 -29.23 4.07 11.93
C GLU A 8 -30.61 4.75 11.83
N GLN A 9 -31.39 4.47 10.78
CA GLN A 9 -32.71 5.09 10.57
C GLN A 9 -33.86 4.31 11.22
N CYS A 10 -33.76 2.99 11.36
CA CYS A 10 -34.89 2.18 11.84
C CYS A 10 -34.51 1.07 12.84
N GLY A 11 -33.24 0.95 13.20
CA GLY A 11 -32.74 -0.04 14.17
C GLY A 11 -32.74 -1.49 13.68
N ALA A 12 -33.00 -1.74 12.38
CA ALA A 12 -32.95 -3.10 11.84
C ALA A 12 -31.50 -3.64 11.84
N ASN A 13 -31.31 -4.82 12.43
CA ASN A 13 -30.01 -5.48 12.50
C ASN A 13 -29.69 -6.27 11.22
N TYR A 14 -28.44 -6.19 10.79
CA TYR A 14 -27.91 -6.91 9.63
C TYR A 14 -26.67 -7.71 10.01
N LYS A 15 -26.60 -8.94 9.51
CA LYS A 15 -25.37 -9.75 9.46
C LYS A 15 -25.02 -10.04 8.01
N VAL A 16 -23.92 -9.48 7.55
CA VAL A 16 -23.44 -9.63 6.17
C VAL A 16 -22.06 -10.25 6.16
N ASP A 17 -21.67 -10.79 5.01
CA ASP A 17 -20.31 -11.28 4.85
C ASP A 17 -19.31 -10.13 4.97
N ALA A 18 -18.14 -10.39 5.57
CA ALA A 18 -17.07 -9.40 5.68
C ALA A 18 -16.57 -8.91 4.31
N ALA A 19 -16.76 -9.69 3.24
CA ALA A 19 -16.51 -9.26 1.86
C ALA A 19 -17.37 -8.05 1.43
N ARG A 20 -18.43 -7.70 2.18
CA ARG A 20 -19.28 -6.54 1.88
C ARG A 20 -18.85 -5.28 2.62
N ALA A 21 -17.80 -5.34 3.44
CA ALA A 21 -17.19 -4.21 4.12
C ALA A 21 -17.04 -2.97 3.21
N GLY A 22 -17.49 -1.81 3.65
CA GLY A 22 -17.39 -0.55 2.91
C GLY A 22 -18.43 -0.35 1.80
N GLN A 23 -19.13 -1.41 1.36
CA GLN A 23 -20.11 -1.33 0.29
C GLN A 23 -21.40 -0.61 0.73
N LYS A 24 -22.07 0.03 -0.24
CA LYS A 24 -23.43 0.55 -0.05
C LYS A 24 -24.43 -0.62 -0.10
N ALA A 25 -25.33 -0.65 0.87
CA ALA A 25 -26.44 -1.58 0.94
C ALA A 25 -27.75 -0.82 1.11
N THR A 26 -28.87 -1.43 0.74
CA THR A 26 -30.19 -0.84 0.99
C THR A 26 -30.84 -1.56 2.17
N CYS A 27 -31.30 -0.78 3.15
CA CYS A 27 -32.06 -1.29 4.27
C CYS A 27 -33.36 -1.92 3.75
N ARG A 28 -33.55 -3.22 3.97
CA ARG A 28 -34.75 -3.94 3.52
C ARG A 28 -36.03 -3.51 4.26
N ASN A 29 -35.88 -2.81 5.39
CA ASN A 29 -36.98 -2.37 6.23
C ASN A 29 -37.46 -0.94 5.89
N CYS A 30 -36.54 0.02 5.72
CA CYS A 30 -36.90 1.44 5.51
C CYS A 30 -36.38 2.05 4.19
N GLY A 31 -35.65 1.28 3.37
CA GLY A 31 -35.10 1.76 2.10
C GLY A 31 -33.88 2.69 2.22
N ALA A 32 -33.43 3.03 3.44
CA ALA A 32 -32.25 3.85 3.64
C ALA A 32 -30.99 3.21 3.04
N VAL A 33 -30.10 4.04 2.47
CA VAL A 33 -28.78 3.60 2.03
C VAL A 33 -27.89 3.44 3.26
N LEU A 34 -27.48 2.21 3.53
CA LEU A 34 -26.56 1.80 4.58
C LEU A 34 -25.16 1.67 4.00
N ARG A 35 -24.15 1.88 4.84
CA ARG A 35 -22.78 1.48 4.50
C ARG A 35 -22.41 0.32 5.42
N VAL A 36 -21.97 -0.79 4.83
CA VAL A 36 -21.48 -1.92 5.64
C VAL A 36 -20.18 -1.46 6.30
N PRO A 37 -20.04 -1.56 7.63
CA PRO A 37 -18.81 -1.14 8.29
C PRO A 37 -17.65 -2.03 7.85
N VAL A 38 -16.47 -1.44 7.66
CA VAL A 38 -15.24 -2.19 7.41
C VAL A 38 -14.77 -2.74 8.75
N PRO A 39 -14.43 -4.03 8.87
CA PRO A 39 -13.92 -4.57 10.11
C PRO A 39 -12.58 -3.87 10.40
N PRO A 40 -12.40 -3.40 11.64
CA PRO A 40 -11.15 -2.74 12.00
C PRO A 40 -9.98 -3.72 11.87
N PRO A 41 -8.78 -3.27 11.44
CA PRO A 41 -7.62 -4.13 11.43
C PRO A 41 -7.23 -4.53 12.88
N PRO A 42 -6.41 -5.58 13.07
CA PRO A 42 -5.94 -6.00 14.39
C PRO A 42 -5.39 -4.81 15.18
N GLU A 43 -5.65 -4.77 16.49
CA GLU A 43 -5.40 -3.60 17.35
C GLU A 43 -3.94 -3.10 17.29
N GLU A 44 -2.98 -3.99 17.06
CA GLU A 44 -1.55 -3.68 16.92
C GLU A 44 -1.20 -2.88 15.65
N SER A 45 -1.92 -3.00 14.54
CA SER A 45 -1.55 -2.28 13.30
C SER A 45 -2.05 -0.83 13.28
N ARG A 46 -2.94 -0.45 14.20
CA ARG A 46 -3.68 0.84 14.18
C ARG A 46 -2.82 2.06 14.52
N GLY A 47 -1.61 1.85 15.03
CA GLY A 47 -0.65 2.90 15.38
C GLY A 47 0.82 2.54 15.21
N THR A 48 1.15 1.35 14.69
CA THR A 48 2.54 0.88 14.65
C THR A 48 3.37 1.61 13.61
N ILE A 49 4.44 2.24 14.11
CA ILE A 49 5.58 2.67 13.30
C ILE A 49 6.61 1.55 13.36
N LEU A 50 6.94 0.95 12.21
CA LEU A 50 8.07 0.04 12.10
C LEU A 50 9.33 0.89 11.94
N LYS A 51 10.06 1.09 13.04
CA LYS A 51 11.42 1.62 13.01
C LYS A 51 12.38 0.47 12.83
N HIS A 52 13.40 0.63 11.98
CA HIS A 52 14.40 -0.39 11.73
C HIS A 52 15.81 0.15 12.05
N GLU A 53 16.62 -0.67 12.72
CA GLU A 53 18.03 -0.38 13.03
C GLU A 53 18.95 -0.76 11.84
N GLU A 54 20.27 -0.66 11.99
CA GLU A 54 21.21 -1.13 10.96
C GLU A 54 21.08 -2.64 10.71
N ARG A 55 21.09 -3.05 9.44
CA ARG A 55 20.98 -4.45 9.02
C ARG A 55 22.05 -5.33 9.67
N THR A 56 21.63 -6.44 10.29
CA THR A 56 22.51 -7.42 10.95
C THR A 56 22.64 -8.77 10.20
N LYS A 57 21.77 -9.05 9.23
CA LYS A 57 21.73 -10.35 8.54
C LYS A 57 22.80 -10.48 7.43
N PRO A 58 23.48 -11.64 7.31
CA PRO A 58 24.43 -11.90 6.23
C PRO A 58 23.75 -11.95 4.85
N PHE A 59 24.54 -11.86 3.78
CA PHE A 59 24.06 -11.99 2.40
C PHE A 59 23.61 -13.44 2.11
N GLU A 60 22.43 -13.62 1.52
CA GLU A 60 21.90 -14.93 1.10
C GLU A 60 21.43 -14.90 -0.37
N PRO A 61 22.06 -15.66 -1.28
CA PRO A 61 21.61 -15.74 -2.67
C PRO A 61 20.32 -16.57 -2.81
N VAL A 62 19.35 -16.07 -3.57
CA VAL A 62 18.05 -16.72 -3.82
C VAL A 62 17.76 -16.79 -5.32
N ILE A 63 17.18 -17.91 -5.76
CA ILE A 63 16.62 -18.10 -7.11
C ILE A 63 15.10 -17.95 -6.98
N GLY A 64 14.50 -17.01 -7.70
CA GLY A 64 13.05 -16.79 -7.67
C GLY A 64 12.24 -17.99 -8.17
N ASP A 65 11.01 -18.13 -7.69
CA ASP A 65 10.10 -19.19 -8.11
C ASP A 65 9.38 -18.80 -9.41
N GLY A 66 9.74 -19.44 -10.52
CA GLY A 66 9.21 -19.10 -11.84
C GLY A 66 7.70 -19.23 -11.96
N GLU A 67 7.08 -20.23 -11.31
CA GLU A 67 5.62 -20.42 -11.37
C GLU A 67 4.88 -19.33 -10.59
N GLN A 68 5.46 -18.89 -9.46
CA GLN A 68 4.92 -17.78 -8.67
C GLN A 68 5.03 -16.45 -9.41
N ILE A 69 6.18 -16.20 -10.05
CA ILE A 69 6.39 -15.00 -10.87
C ILE A 69 5.37 -14.95 -12.00
N ASP A 70 5.17 -16.06 -12.73
CA ASP A 70 4.20 -16.14 -13.83
C ASP A 70 2.76 -15.87 -13.34
N ALA A 71 2.37 -16.44 -12.20
CA ALA A 71 1.05 -16.20 -11.61
C ALA A 71 0.84 -14.73 -11.22
N ILE A 72 1.86 -14.08 -10.65
CA ILE A 72 1.79 -12.65 -10.30
C ILE A 72 1.72 -11.79 -11.56
N VAL A 73 2.51 -12.09 -12.59
CA VAL A 73 2.47 -11.34 -13.85
C VAL A 73 1.11 -11.49 -14.53
N GLU A 74 0.55 -12.70 -14.62
CA GLU A 74 -0.79 -12.90 -15.19
C GLU A 74 -1.85 -12.11 -14.41
N HIS A 75 -1.72 -12.07 -13.08
CA HIS A 75 -2.61 -11.29 -12.23
C HIS A 75 -2.49 -9.77 -12.45
N ILE A 76 -1.27 -9.27 -12.64
CA ILE A 76 -1.01 -7.86 -12.99
C ILE A 76 -1.63 -7.55 -14.36
N GLU A 77 -1.35 -8.36 -15.38
CA GLU A 77 -1.82 -8.11 -16.74
C GLU A 77 -3.35 -8.16 -16.86
N ARG A 78 -3.99 -9.04 -16.09
CA ARG A 78 -5.46 -9.17 -16.07
C ARG A 78 -6.16 -7.94 -15.48
N HIS A 79 -5.58 -7.30 -14.47
CA HIS A 79 -6.26 -6.25 -13.68
C HIS A 79 -5.72 -4.84 -13.89
N VAL A 80 -4.44 -4.71 -14.27
CA VAL A 80 -3.73 -3.43 -14.38
C VAL A 80 -3.45 -3.08 -15.84
N GLY A 81 -2.88 -4.03 -16.59
CA GLY A 81 -2.45 -3.85 -17.97
C GLY A 81 -1.12 -4.54 -18.27
N PRO A 82 -0.68 -4.55 -19.55
CA PRO A 82 0.50 -5.29 -19.99
C PRO A 82 1.79 -4.77 -19.34
N VAL A 83 2.62 -5.69 -18.85
CA VAL A 83 3.94 -5.34 -18.29
C VAL A 83 4.90 -5.04 -19.44
N THR A 84 5.50 -3.85 -19.44
CA THR A 84 6.42 -3.45 -20.53
C THR A 84 7.88 -3.45 -20.13
N MET A 85 8.16 -3.34 -18.84
CA MET A 85 9.53 -3.27 -18.33
C MET A 85 9.59 -3.92 -16.95
N VAL A 86 10.74 -4.52 -16.65
CA VAL A 86 11.04 -5.07 -15.33
C VAL A 86 12.35 -4.45 -14.85
N PHE A 87 12.31 -3.78 -13.71
CA PHE A 87 13.48 -3.19 -13.08
C PHE A 87 14.15 -4.21 -12.17
N HIS A 88 14.96 -5.08 -12.77
CA HIS A 88 15.74 -6.07 -12.03
C HIS A 88 16.70 -5.43 -11.03
N GLU A 89 16.98 -6.14 -9.94
CA GLU A 89 18.08 -5.78 -9.06
C GLU A 89 19.44 -6.13 -9.67
N ILE A 90 20.46 -5.35 -9.32
CA ILE A 90 21.86 -5.62 -9.70
C ILE A 90 22.46 -6.75 -8.82
N VAL A 91 21.95 -6.96 -7.59
CA VAL A 91 22.44 -7.95 -6.62
C VAL A 91 21.29 -8.53 -5.78
N SER A 92 20.77 -9.70 -6.14
CA SER A 92 19.71 -10.41 -5.41
C SER A 92 20.19 -10.87 -4.03
N ASP A 93 19.77 -10.17 -2.98
CA ASP A 93 20.03 -10.53 -1.58
C ASP A 93 18.71 -10.79 -0.83
N LEU A 94 18.62 -11.92 -0.12
CA LEU A 94 17.46 -12.37 0.67
C LEU A 94 16.20 -12.77 -0.12
N VAL A 95 15.84 -12.07 -1.20
CA VAL A 95 14.73 -12.34 -2.14
C VAL A 95 15.05 -11.82 -3.55
N HIS A 96 14.50 -12.46 -4.59
CA HIS A 96 14.63 -12.03 -5.98
C HIS A 96 13.64 -10.88 -6.27
N LEU A 97 13.96 -9.68 -5.80
CA LEU A 97 13.05 -8.54 -5.87
C LEU A 97 13.11 -7.81 -7.21
N ASP A 98 12.08 -8.04 -8.02
CA ASP A 98 11.83 -7.33 -9.26
C ASP A 98 10.73 -6.28 -9.07
N VAL A 99 10.73 -5.27 -9.94
CA VAL A 99 9.65 -4.27 -10.01
C VAL A 99 9.13 -4.24 -11.44
N HIS A 100 7.93 -4.77 -11.64
CA HIS A 100 7.19 -4.71 -12.89
C HIS A 100 6.62 -3.31 -13.11
N HIS A 101 6.73 -2.83 -14.35
CA HIS A 101 6.22 -1.55 -14.76
C HIS A 101 5.15 -1.72 -15.84
N VAL A 102 3.95 -1.24 -15.51
CA VAL A 102 2.82 -1.06 -16.43
C VAL A 102 2.72 0.43 -16.78
N PRO A 103 2.87 0.82 -18.06
CA PRO A 103 2.87 2.23 -18.47
C PRO A 103 1.46 2.83 -18.44
N PRO A 104 1.33 4.16 -18.49
CA PRO A 104 0.06 4.83 -18.72
C PRO A 104 -0.57 4.40 -20.05
N GLU A 105 -1.90 4.33 -20.07
CA GLU A 105 -2.68 4.11 -21.28
C GLU A 105 -3.96 4.95 -21.26
N PRO A 106 -4.66 5.14 -22.40
CA PRO A 106 -5.92 5.87 -22.41
C PRO A 106 -6.93 5.31 -21.40
N GLY A 107 -7.35 6.14 -20.44
CA GLY A 107 -8.24 5.74 -19.34
C GLY A 107 -7.54 5.34 -18.04
N ARG A 108 -6.21 5.12 -18.08
CA ARG A 108 -5.34 4.91 -16.91
C ARG A 108 -4.05 5.71 -17.09
N GLU A 109 -4.17 7.03 -16.93
CA GLU A 109 -3.10 8.00 -17.19
C GLU A 109 -2.07 8.07 -16.04
N PHE A 110 -1.50 6.94 -15.63
CA PHE A 110 -0.44 6.86 -14.62
C PHE A 110 0.39 5.58 -14.79
N HIS A 111 1.64 5.61 -14.36
CA HIS A 111 2.49 4.43 -14.29
C HIS A 111 2.10 3.60 -13.06
N THR A 112 2.13 2.28 -13.19
CA THR A 112 2.00 1.37 -12.05
C THR A 112 3.28 0.57 -11.89
N LEU A 113 3.85 0.61 -10.69
CA LEU A 113 4.98 -0.20 -10.28
C LEU A 113 4.46 -1.29 -9.34
N ILE A 114 4.82 -2.55 -9.58
CA ILE A 114 4.40 -3.69 -8.77
C ILE A 114 5.61 -4.56 -8.46
N THR A 115 5.81 -4.94 -7.20
CA THR A 115 6.90 -5.85 -6.84
C THR A 115 6.57 -7.29 -7.21
N THR A 116 7.62 -8.07 -7.44
CA THR A 116 7.60 -9.53 -7.42
C THR A 116 8.79 -10.02 -6.64
N GLY A 117 8.60 -11.12 -5.90
CA GLY A 117 9.64 -11.76 -5.10
C GLY A 117 9.59 -11.41 -3.62
N MET A 118 8.84 -10.38 -3.23
CA MET A 118 8.57 -10.12 -1.80
C MET A 118 7.83 -11.31 -1.17
N SER A 119 6.95 -11.94 -1.95
CA SER A 119 6.16 -13.11 -1.57
C SER A 119 6.87 -14.47 -1.77
N ASP A 120 8.14 -14.50 -2.21
CA ASP A 120 8.91 -15.75 -2.34
C ASP A 120 9.13 -16.44 -0.98
N LYS A 121 9.17 -15.65 0.09
CA LYS A 121 9.28 -16.11 1.48
C LYS A 121 8.12 -15.53 2.31
N PRO A 122 7.63 -16.27 3.32
CA PRO A 122 6.64 -15.71 4.24
C PRO A 122 7.27 -14.61 5.09
N MET A 123 6.55 -13.50 5.24
CA MET A 123 6.83 -12.47 6.25
C MET A 123 6.59 -13.02 7.66
N THR A 124 7.21 -12.39 8.66
CA THR A 124 7.04 -12.76 10.07
C THR A 124 5.83 -12.03 10.65
N VAL A 125 4.69 -12.72 10.65
CA VAL A 125 3.41 -12.20 11.18
C VAL A 125 3.15 -12.72 12.60
N PRO A 126 2.36 -12.00 13.43
CA PRO A 126 1.89 -12.53 14.70
C PRO A 126 0.87 -13.67 14.52
N ASP A 127 0.67 -14.47 15.57
CA ASP A 127 -0.34 -15.52 15.60
C ASP A 127 -1.73 -14.97 15.25
N GLY A 128 -2.44 -15.65 14.35
CA GLY A 128 -3.76 -15.22 13.86
C GLY A 128 -3.73 -14.26 12.67
N ALA A 129 -2.55 -13.90 12.17
CA ALA A 129 -2.36 -13.09 10.95
C ALA A 129 -1.74 -13.89 9.79
N GLU A 130 -1.92 -15.21 9.75
CA GLU A 130 -1.29 -16.12 8.78
C GLU A 130 -1.70 -15.82 7.32
N ASP A 131 -2.88 -15.23 7.12
CA ASP A 131 -3.39 -14.75 5.83
C ASP A 131 -2.58 -13.58 5.25
N PHE A 132 -1.73 -12.94 6.07
CA PHE A 132 -0.92 -11.76 5.71
C PHE A 132 0.55 -12.12 5.46
N ARG A 133 0.92 -13.41 5.47
CA ARG A 133 2.32 -13.85 5.33
C ARG A 133 2.93 -13.54 3.97
N PHE A 134 2.13 -13.41 2.93
CA PHE A 134 2.61 -13.13 1.59
C PHE A 134 1.98 -11.85 1.06
N ALA A 135 2.83 -10.98 0.52
CA ALA A 135 2.39 -9.72 -0.04
C ALA A 135 3.29 -9.27 -1.19
N GLU A 136 2.72 -8.45 -2.07
CA GLU A 136 3.44 -7.63 -3.04
C GLU A 136 2.99 -6.17 -2.89
N LEU A 137 3.88 -5.25 -3.22
CA LEU A 137 3.68 -3.81 -3.12
C LEU A 137 3.36 -3.20 -4.48
N VAL A 138 2.55 -2.16 -4.45
CA VAL A 138 2.09 -1.41 -5.62
C VAL A 138 2.27 0.08 -5.40
N MET A 139 2.69 0.81 -6.42
CA MET A 139 2.83 2.27 -6.37
C MET A 139 2.41 2.90 -7.69
N CYS A 140 1.67 4.01 -7.61
CA CYS A 140 1.18 4.74 -8.78
C CYS A 140 1.89 6.09 -8.92
N LEU A 141 2.48 6.34 -10.09
CA LEU A 141 3.22 7.55 -10.41
C LEU A 141 2.55 8.31 -11.56
N PRO A 142 2.60 9.65 -11.58
CA PRO A 142 1.99 10.44 -12.63
C PRO A 142 2.63 10.16 -14.00
N PRO A 143 1.90 10.36 -15.11
CA PRO A 143 2.30 9.88 -16.43
C PRO A 143 3.53 10.59 -17.02
N ASP A 144 3.97 11.69 -16.40
CA ASP A 144 5.16 12.45 -16.73
C ASP A 144 6.39 12.03 -15.89
N TRP A 145 6.26 11.05 -15.00
CA TRP A 145 7.37 10.57 -14.18
C TRP A 145 8.45 9.89 -15.03
N LYS A 146 9.72 10.23 -14.78
CA LYS A 146 10.86 9.80 -15.60
C LYS A 146 11.38 8.42 -15.19
N LEU A 147 10.73 7.36 -15.70
CA LEU A 147 11.12 5.96 -15.47
C LEU A 147 12.09 5.42 -16.54
N THR A 148 13.14 6.18 -16.87
CA THR A 148 14.19 5.73 -17.79
C THR A 148 15.53 5.66 -17.08
N ARG A 149 16.51 4.99 -17.69
CA ARG A 149 17.88 4.91 -17.15
C ARG A 149 18.48 6.30 -16.92
N GLU A 150 18.26 7.25 -17.83
CA GLU A 150 18.69 8.64 -17.68
C GLU A 150 17.90 9.36 -16.59
N GLY A 151 16.59 9.11 -16.47
CA GLY A 151 15.75 9.66 -15.41
C GLY A 151 16.24 9.27 -14.02
N PHE A 152 16.65 8.01 -13.84
CA PHE A 152 17.16 7.45 -12.59
C PHE A 152 18.53 7.98 -12.16
N ALA A 153 19.23 8.78 -13.00
CA ALA A 153 20.42 9.49 -12.56
C ALA A 153 20.11 10.59 -11.51
N SER A 154 18.85 11.00 -11.40
CA SER A 154 18.37 11.94 -10.38
C SER A 154 17.57 11.23 -9.29
N GLU A 155 17.89 11.50 -8.03
CA GLU A 155 17.15 10.97 -6.88
C GLU A 155 15.68 11.43 -6.89
N GLU A 156 15.40 12.62 -7.43
CA GLU A 156 14.03 13.15 -7.59
C GLU A 156 13.10 12.23 -8.39
N ASN A 157 13.66 11.39 -9.26
CA ASN A 157 12.92 10.39 -10.04
C ASN A 157 13.10 8.97 -9.51
N TYR A 158 14.24 8.67 -8.88
CA TYR A 158 14.60 7.32 -8.44
C TYR A 158 14.01 6.95 -7.08
N TRP A 159 13.75 7.92 -6.20
CA TRP A 159 13.27 7.66 -4.84
C TRP A 159 12.03 6.75 -4.74
N PRO A 160 11.03 6.76 -5.66
CA PRO A 160 9.89 5.86 -5.55
C PRO A 160 10.27 4.39 -5.78
N ILE A 161 11.19 4.15 -6.73
CA ILE A 161 11.75 2.81 -7.00
C ILE A 161 12.56 2.34 -5.80
N ARG A 162 13.40 3.22 -5.22
CA ARG A 162 14.16 2.92 -4.01
C ARG A 162 13.23 2.61 -2.83
N LEU A 163 12.18 3.41 -2.64
CA LEU A 163 11.21 3.23 -1.56
C LEU A 163 10.50 1.88 -1.65
N ILE A 164 9.87 1.57 -2.79
CA ILE A 164 9.12 0.32 -2.93
C ILE A 164 10.03 -0.91 -2.77
N LYS A 165 11.28 -0.82 -3.26
CA LYS A 165 12.26 -1.90 -3.08
C LYS A 165 12.67 -2.07 -1.61
N THR A 166 12.94 -0.95 -0.92
CA THR A 166 13.30 -0.96 0.51
C THR A 166 12.19 -1.59 1.34
N LEU A 167 10.93 -1.19 1.10
CA LEU A 167 9.78 -1.74 1.82
C LEU A 167 9.57 -3.24 1.55
N ALA A 168 9.79 -3.71 0.32
CA ALA A 168 9.64 -5.13 0.01
C ALA A 168 10.70 -6.02 0.68
N ARG A 169 11.87 -5.47 1.04
CA ARG A 169 12.90 -6.21 1.80
C ARG A 169 12.68 -6.18 3.30
N LEU A 170 12.09 -5.11 3.80
CA LEU A 170 11.95 -4.82 5.23
C LEU A 170 11.43 -6.01 6.05
N PRO A 171 10.37 -6.74 5.64
CA PRO A 171 9.89 -7.92 6.38
C PRO A 171 10.95 -8.99 6.60
N HIS A 172 11.78 -9.22 5.58
CA HIS A 172 12.79 -10.29 5.56
C HIS A 172 14.10 -9.85 6.24
N GLU A 173 14.43 -8.56 6.14
CA GLU A 173 15.61 -8.00 6.81
C GLU A 173 15.43 -7.92 8.34
N TYR A 174 14.23 -7.60 8.81
CA TYR A 174 13.97 -7.30 10.23
C TYR A 174 13.01 -8.29 10.92
N ASP A 175 12.75 -9.45 10.32
CA ASP A 175 11.84 -10.48 10.85
C ASP A 175 10.49 -9.88 11.28
N THR A 176 9.87 -9.15 10.35
CA THR A 176 8.60 -8.45 10.56
C THR A 176 7.67 -8.66 9.36
N TRP A 177 6.61 -7.85 9.26
CA TRP A 177 5.62 -7.93 8.19
C TRP A 177 5.06 -6.55 7.83
N LEU A 178 4.58 -6.44 6.59
CA LEU A 178 3.85 -5.28 6.11
C LEU A 178 2.38 -5.62 5.91
N GLY A 179 1.51 -4.76 6.44
CA GLY A 179 0.07 -4.90 6.29
C GLY A 179 -0.64 -3.55 6.36
N PRO A 180 -1.96 -3.52 6.03
CA PRO A 180 -2.74 -2.30 6.03
C PRO A 180 -2.65 -1.52 7.35
N GLY A 181 -2.38 -0.23 7.26
CA GLY A 181 -2.26 0.67 8.40
C GLY A 181 -0.84 0.82 8.96
N HIS A 182 0.10 -0.04 8.59
CA HIS A 182 1.51 0.13 8.94
C HIS A 182 2.06 1.40 8.31
N SER A 183 2.91 2.11 9.06
CA SER A 183 3.65 3.28 8.59
C SER A 183 5.14 3.12 8.83
N ILE A 184 5.94 3.44 7.81
CA ILE A 184 7.39 3.23 7.79
C ILE A 184 8.05 4.57 7.45
N PRO A 185 8.77 5.19 8.40
CA PRO A 185 9.46 6.45 8.17
C PRO A 185 10.66 6.20 7.28
N ASN A 186 11.03 7.22 6.51
CA ASN A 186 12.29 7.23 5.77
C ASN A 186 13.41 7.75 6.68
N GLY A 187 14.56 7.08 6.67
CA GLY A 187 15.68 7.43 7.54
C GLY A 187 15.59 6.79 8.93
N GLY A 188 16.44 7.28 9.85
CA GLY A 188 16.63 6.70 11.18
C GLY A 188 15.77 7.33 12.27
N GLU A 189 16.41 8.07 13.19
CA GLU A 189 15.72 8.64 14.36
C GLU A 189 14.64 9.67 13.99
N GLU A 190 14.89 10.49 12.97
CA GLU A 190 13.97 11.50 12.45
C GLU A 190 13.56 11.18 11.00
N PRO A 191 12.27 11.28 10.64
CA PRO A 191 11.82 11.07 9.27
C PRO A 191 12.39 12.10 8.30
N GLU A 192 13.14 11.64 7.31
CA GLU A 192 13.78 12.48 6.28
C GLU A 192 12.99 12.47 4.97
N PRO A 193 12.97 13.57 4.19
CA PRO A 193 12.38 13.55 2.85
C PRO A 193 13.02 12.51 1.92
N TYR A 194 12.23 11.87 1.06
CA TYR A 194 12.74 10.88 0.11
C TYR A 194 13.69 11.46 -0.97
N ALA A 195 13.50 12.74 -1.33
CA ALA A 195 14.31 13.48 -2.30
C ALA A 195 14.08 14.99 -2.11
N ASP A 196 14.95 15.83 -2.70
CA ASP A 196 14.88 17.30 -2.57
C ASP A 196 13.60 17.93 -3.14
N ASN A 197 12.95 17.27 -4.11
CA ASN A 197 11.73 17.75 -4.76
C ASN A 197 10.44 17.38 -4.02
N THR A 198 10.52 16.67 -2.89
CA THR A 198 9.35 16.22 -2.14
C THR A 198 9.54 16.42 -0.65
N ARG A 199 8.42 16.54 0.08
CA ARG A 199 8.42 16.55 1.55
C ARG A 199 7.92 15.23 2.14
N PHE A 200 7.58 14.25 1.31
CA PHE A 200 7.19 12.93 1.81
C PHE A 200 8.35 12.30 2.58
N CYS A 201 8.07 11.83 3.79
CA CYS A 201 9.09 11.32 4.71
C CYS A 201 8.70 9.98 5.36
N CYS A 202 7.53 9.45 5.01
CA CYS A 202 7.00 8.22 5.57
C CYS A 202 6.08 7.58 4.53
N ALA A 203 5.99 6.25 4.55
CA ALA A 203 5.08 5.49 3.71
C ALA A 203 4.02 4.82 4.59
N ILE A 204 2.76 4.90 4.18
CA ILE A 204 1.66 4.13 4.78
C ILE A 204 1.20 3.03 3.82
N ILE A 205 0.98 1.84 4.38
CA ILE A 205 0.54 0.67 3.62
C ILE A 205 -0.99 0.63 3.61
N VAL A 206 -1.58 0.56 2.42
CA VAL A 206 -3.04 0.61 2.19
C VAL A 206 -3.41 -0.53 1.24
N PRO A 207 -4.60 -1.15 1.32
CA PRO A 207 -5.02 -2.12 0.30
C PRO A 207 -5.05 -1.48 -1.10
N ALA A 208 -4.63 -2.20 -2.14
CA ALA A 208 -4.53 -1.70 -3.51
C ALA A 208 -5.90 -1.57 -4.23
N VAL A 209 -6.88 -0.92 -3.59
CA VAL A 209 -8.30 -0.88 -4.00
C VAL A 209 -8.54 -0.22 -5.35
N ARG A 210 -7.59 0.57 -5.86
CA ARG A 210 -7.67 1.21 -7.18
C ARG A 210 -7.93 0.21 -8.31
N PHE A 211 -7.37 -1.00 -8.20
CA PHE A 211 -7.43 -2.02 -9.25
C PHE A 211 -8.60 -3.00 -9.07
N GLY A 212 -9.53 -2.68 -8.16
CA GLY A 212 -10.71 -3.51 -7.88
C GLY A 212 -10.45 -4.64 -6.88
N GLU A 213 -11.54 -5.20 -6.36
CA GLU A 213 -11.49 -6.23 -5.30
C GLU A 213 -10.75 -7.49 -5.73
N GLN A 214 -10.88 -7.88 -7.01
CA GLN A 214 -10.23 -9.08 -7.55
C GLN A 214 -8.71 -8.95 -7.62
N PHE A 215 -8.16 -7.74 -7.66
CA PHE A 215 -6.72 -7.53 -7.66
C PHE A 215 -6.08 -7.67 -6.28
N LEU A 216 -6.84 -7.46 -5.20
CA LEU A 216 -6.30 -7.38 -3.85
C LEU A 216 -5.64 -8.66 -3.36
N ARG A 217 -6.02 -9.80 -3.94
CA ARG A 217 -5.53 -11.12 -3.56
C ARG A 217 -5.31 -12.00 -4.78
N LEU A 218 -4.22 -12.76 -4.76
CA LEU A 218 -3.93 -13.84 -5.69
C LEU A 218 -3.75 -15.13 -4.89
N GLU A 219 -4.50 -16.17 -5.26
CA GLU A 219 -4.25 -17.53 -4.80
C GLU A 219 -3.31 -18.20 -5.81
N THR A 220 -2.13 -18.61 -5.36
CA THR A 220 -1.14 -19.29 -6.20
C THR A 220 -1.43 -20.79 -6.32
N PRO A 221 -0.86 -21.49 -7.32
CA PRO A 221 -1.05 -22.93 -7.49
C PRO A 221 -0.67 -23.79 -6.28
N ASP A 222 0.24 -23.31 -5.43
CA ASP A 222 0.68 -23.95 -4.19
C ASP A 222 -0.09 -23.47 -2.94
N GLU A 223 -1.30 -22.94 -3.14
CA GLU A 223 -2.24 -22.51 -2.09
C GLU A 223 -1.76 -21.32 -1.23
N ARG A 224 -0.75 -20.54 -1.67
CA ARG A 224 -0.41 -19.27 -1.01
C ARG A 224 -1.43 -18.20 -1.37
N VAL A 225 -1.77 -17.36 -0.40
CA VAL A 225 -2.58 -16.15 -0.62
C VAL A 225 -1.65 -14.95 -0.59
N ILE A 226 -1.39 -14.36 -1.75
CA ILE A 226 -0.59 -13.14 -1.90
C ILE A 226 -1.52 -11.93 -1.83
N ASN A 227 -1.25 -11.01 -0.92
CA ASN A 227 -2.01 -9.76 -0.78
C ASN A 227 -1.31 -8.60 -1.52
N PHE A 228 -2.06 -7.74 -2.19
CA PHE A 228 -1.50 -6.57 -2.89
C PHE A 228 -1.77 -5.29 -2.11
N TYR A 229 -0.70 -4.60 -1.72
CA TYR A 229 -0.77 -3.35 -0.96
C TYR A 229 -0.22 -2.16 -1.75
N SER A 230 -0.96 -1.07 -1.74
CA SER A 230 -0.51 0.21 -2.23
C SER A 230 0.37 0.92 -1.18
N VAL A 231 1.50 1.47 -1.64
CA VAL A 231 2.41 2.28 -0.85
C VAL A 231 2.08 3.75 -1.04
N TRP A 232 1.64 4.43 0.03
CA TRP A 232 1.26 5.84 -0.01
C TRP A 232 2.28 6.69 0.75
N PRO A 233 3.08 7.52 0.06
CA PRO A 233 3.93 8.49 0.72
C PRO A 233 3.08 9.59 1.41
N ILE A 234 3.36 9.84 2.68
CA ILE A 234 2.69 10.84 3.52
C ILE A 234 3.66 11.89 4.03
N LEU A 235 3.12 13.07 4.30
CA LEU A 235 3.87 14.24 4.77
C LEU A 235 4.17 14.16 6.28
N PRO A 236 5.11 14.97 6.80
CA PRO A 236 5.49 14.92 8.22
C PRO A 236 4.30 15.17 9.16
N ASP A 237 3.46 16.15 8.84
CA ASP A 237 2.28 16.50 9.63
C ASP A 237 1.16 15.45 9.52
N GLU A 238 1.05 14.76 8.39
CA GLU A 238 0.15 13.61 8.22
C GLU A 238 0.64 12.39 9.03
N THR A 239 1.96 12.21 9.11
CA THR A 239 2.60 11.17 9.92
C THR A 239 2.34 11.41 11.41
N GLU A 240 2.55 12.64 11.87
CA GLU A 240 2.24 13.05 13.25
C GLU A 240 0.73 12.90 13.55
N PHE A 241 -0.12 13.28 12.60
CA PHE A 241 -1.56 13.12 12.75
C PHE A 241 -1.94 11.64 12.92
N LYS A 242 -1.42 10.73 12.08
CA LYS A 242 -1.64 9.28 12.23
C LYS A 242 -1.20 8.76 13.58
N LEU A 243 -0.05 9.19 14.07
CA LEU A 243 0.46 8.78 15.39
C LEU A 243 -0.50 9.13 16.52
N LYS A 244 -1.18 10.27 16.41
CA LYS A 244 -2.08 10.78 17.44
C LYS A 244 -3.52 10.28 17.29
N HIS A 245 -3.98 10.06 16.06
CA HIS A 245 -5.38 9.85 15.71
C HIS A 245 -5.68 8.46 15.11
N GLY A 246 -4.64 7.71 14.76
CA GLY A 246 -4.75 6.38 14.17
C GLY A 246 -4.92 6.38 12.65
N TYR A 247 -4.88 5.17 12.09
CA TYR A 247 -5.01 4.91 10.66
C TYR A 247 -6.34 5.40 10.08
N ASP A 248 -7.46 5.03 10.70
CA ASP A 248 -8.80 5.26 10.16
C ASP A 248 -9.07 6.77 10.00
N GLU A 249 -8.75 7.59 11.01
CA GLU A 249 -8.92 9.05 10.95
C GLU A 249 -8.00 9.71 9.91
N LEU A 250 -6.77 9.21 9.73
CA LEU A 250 -5.88 9.71 8.68
C LEU A 250 -6.46 9.41 7.29
N MET A 251 -6.94 8.19 7.07
CA MET A 251 -7.53 7.80 5.79
C MET A 251 -8.76 8.66 5.46
N ASP A 252 -9.64 8.89 6.43
CA ASP A 252 -10.78 9.79 6.25
C ASP A 252 -10.34 11.21 5.84
N ARG A 253 -9.28 11.74 6.47
CA ARG A 253 -8.70 13.04 6.11
C ARG A 253 -8.17 13.07 4.69
N LEU A 254 -7.34 12.09 4.32
CA LEU A 254 -6.73 11.96 2.99
C LEU A 254 -7.83 11.90 1.91
N LEU A 255 -8.80 11.01 2.07
CA LEU A 255 -9.90 10.81 1.13
C LEU A 255 -10.81 12.04 1.04
N SER A 256 -11.09 12.72 2.16
CA SER A 256 -11.90 13.96 2.17
C SER A 256 -11.25 15.14 1.43
N ARG A 257 -9.96 15.02 1.12
CA ARG A 257 -9.15 16.02 0.40
C ARG A 257 -8.72 15.53 -0.98
N ASP A 258 -9.37 14.48 -1.49
CA ASP A 258 -9.09 13.86 -2.79
C ASP A 258 -7.65 13.36 -2.93
N VAL A 259 -6.97 13.06 -1.81
CA VAL A 259 -5.68 12.38 -1.85
C VAL A 259 -5.91 10.91 -2.17
N SER A 260 -5.20 10.43 -3.19
CA SER A 260 -5.25 9.06 -3.65
C SER A 260 -3.86 8.41 -3.59
N ASP A 261 -3.78 7.17 -4.04
CA ASP A 261 -2.55 6.40 -4.28
C ASP A 261 -1.70 6.92 -5.44
N LEU A 262 -2.20 7.88 -6.23
CA LEU A 262 -1.39 8.57 -7.23
C LEU A 262 -0.49 9.61 -6.56
N ILE A 263 0.83 9.42 -6.69
CA ILE A 263 1.81 10.30 -6.07
C ILE A 263 1.79 11.70 -6.72
N ASP A 264 1.57 12.72 -5.90
CA ASP A 264 1.72 14.13 -6.26
C ASP A 264 2.66 14.79 -5.26
N VAL A 265 3.92 15.01 -5.68
CA VAL A 265 4.98 15.63 -4.85
C VAL A 265 4.68 17.09 -4.50
N THR A 266 3.76 17.74 -5.21
CA THR A 266 3.39 19.13 -5.01
C THR A 266 2.17 19.31 -4.10
N ARG A 267 1.51 18.20 -3.71
CA ARG A 267 0.27 18.25 -2.94
C ARG A 267 0.47 18.91 -1.58
N ARG A 268 -0.58 19.61 -1.14
CA ARG A 268 -0.68 20.10 0.24
C ARG A 268 -1.08 18.95 1.16
N SER A 269 -0.71 19.08 2.43
CA SER A 269 -1.15 18.15 3.46
C SER A 269 -2.67 18.15 3.63
N ALA A 270 -3.23 16.95 3.79
CA ALA A 270 -4.65 16.75 4.05
C ALA A 270 -5.07 17.22 5.46
N VAL A 271 -4.11 17.31 6.38
CA VAL A 271 -4.33 17.73 7.77
C VAL A 271 -4.01 19.21 8.00
N ALA A 272 -3.45 19.89 7.01
CA ALA A 272 -3.22 21.33 7.06
C ALA A 272 -4.53 22.10 7.32
N ARG A 273 -4.45 23.08 8.22
CA ARG A 273 -5.56 23.97 8.55
C ARG A 273 -6.08 24.65 7.28
N ARG A 274 -7.40 24.64 7.08
CA ARG A 274 -8.04 25.44 6.03
C ARG A 274 -7.75 26.91 6.34
N TRP A 275 -6.93 27.55 5.51
CA TRP A 275 -6.80 29.00 5.56
C TRP A 275 -8.10 29.60 5.07
N TRP A 276 -8.82 30.27 5.97
CA TRP A 276 -10.04 31.00 5.64
C TRP A 276 -9.72 32.50 5.67
N PRO A 277 -9.61 33.20 4.52
CA PRO A 277 -9.15 34.59 4.48
C PRO A 277 -10.16 35.61 5.05
N PHE A 278 -11.37 35.20 5.41
CA PHE A 278 -12.39 36.08 6.00
C PHE A 278 -13.10 35.38 7.16
N GLY A 279 -12.46 35.35 8.32
CA GLY A 279 -13.17 35.13 9.58
C GLY A 279 -14.08 36.32 9.84
N LYS A 280 -15.39 36.07 9.91
CA LYS A 280 -16.34 36.99 10.55
C LYS A 280 -16.17 36.92 12.06
#